data_AF-A0A932UK52-F1
#
_entry.id   AF-A0A932UK52-F1
#
_cell.length_a   1.000
_cell.length_b   1.000
_cell.length_c   1.000
_cell.angle_alpha   90.00
_cell.angle_beta   90.00
_cell.angle_gamma   90.00
#
_symmetry.space_group_name_H-M   'P 1'
#
loop_
_entity.id
_entity.type
_entity.pdbx_description
1 polymer ?
#
loop_
_entity_poly.entity_id
_entity_poly.type
_entity_poly.pdbx_seq_one_letter_code
_entity_poly.pdbx_strand_id
1 'polypeptide(L)'
;MMRERWLIPLALVAVAVFAVDPALSQTPAAAAKPPAMKHAAAGRDNCLMCHARGVMEPVPDVPENHADRPVEACQWCHAPDAAMQTKTAQPMKHAAAGREKCMMCHNPGVMEAVPDVPADHKGRAEKLCGLCHQAAAKE
;
A
#
# COMPACT_ATOMS: atom_id res chain seq x y z
N MET A 1 -62.54 33.38 -45.74
CA MET A 1 -62.47 32.14 -44.91
C MET A 1 -61.04 31.66 -44.91
N MET A 2 -60.38 31.58 -43.74
CA MET A 2 -59.05 30.96 -43.39
C MET A 2 -58.43 31.85 -42.29
N ARG A 3 -58.90 31.78 -41.03
CA ARG A 3 -58.54 30.86 -39.93
C ARG A 3 -57.04 30.85 -39.57
N GLU A 4 -56.82 31.45 -38.40
CA GLU A 4 -55.63 31.62 -37.57
C GLU A 4 -54.84 30.34 -37.30
N ARG A 5 -53.52 30.49 -37.08
CA ARG A 5 -52.73 29.60 -36.21
C ARG A 5 -51.51 30.33 -35.67
N TRP A 6 -51.68 30.80 -34.44
CA TRP A 6 -50.60 31.14 -33.51
C TRP A 6 -49.79 29.88 -33.20
N LEU A 7 -48.46 29.98 -33.27
CA LEU A 7 -47.55 28.97 -32.73
C LEU A 7 -46.65 29.66 -31.69
N ILE A 8 -46.94 29.39 -30.43
CA ILE A 8 -46.13 29.71 -29.26
C ILE A 8 -45.00 28.66 -29.22
N PRO A 9 -43.71 29.03 -29.23
CA PRO A 9 -42.66 28.04 -29.08
C PRO A 9 -42.62 27.55 -27.63
N LEU A 10 -42.73 26.24 -27.46
CA LEU A 10 -42.51 25.52 -26.20
C LEU A 10 -41.13 25.88 -25.64
N ALA A 11 -41.10 26.49 -24.46
CA ALA A 11 -39.88 26.61 -23.67
C ALA A 11 -39.46 25.22 -23.15
N LEU A 12 -38.25 24.81 -23.51
CA LEU A 12 -37.57 23.61 -23.01
C LEU A 12 -37.30 23.77 -21.50
N VAL A 13 -37.98 22.97 -20.67
CA VAL A 13 -37.62 22.79 -19.26
C VAL A 13 -36.52 21.73 -19.20
N ALA A 14 -35.28 22.15 -18.98
CA ALA A 14 -34.15 21.25 -18.73
C ALA A 14 -34.22 20.75 -17.28
N VAL A 15 -34.53 19.46 -17.09
CA VAL A 15 -34.41 18.77 -15.80
C VAL A 15 -32.94 18.39 -15.61
N ALA A 16 -32.24 19.08 -14.72
CA ALA A 16 -30.88 18.70 -14.33
C ALA A 16 -30.93 17.46 -13.43
N VAL A 17 -30.47 16.32 -13.95
CA VAL A 17 -30.23 15.09 -13.19
C VAL A 17 -28.95 15.30 -12.38
N PHE A 18 -29.07 15.41 -11.06
CA PHE A 18 -27.92 15.34 -10.15
C PHE A 18 -27.42 13.89 -10.14
N ALA A 19 -26.31 13.65 -10.83
CA ALA A 19 -25.52 12.44 -10.69
C ALA A 19 -24.90 12.42 -9.29
N VAL A 20 -25.37 11.51 -8.44
CA VAL A 20 -24.68 11.14 -7.20
C VAL A 20 -23.46 10.31 -7.58
N ASP A 21 -22.29 10.92 -7.49
CA ASP A 21 -21.00 10.30 -7.76
C ASP A 21 -20.65 9.31 -6.61
N PRO A 22 -20.58 7.99 -6.85
CA PRO A 22 -20.34 7.00 -5.79
C PRO A 22 -18.87 6.94 -5.32
N ALA A 23 -18.03 7.93 -5.67
CA ALA A 23 -16.58 7.87 -5.50
C ALA A 23 -16.04 8.13 -4.07
N LEU A 24 -16.88 8.41 -3.06
CA LEU A 24 -16.41 8.90 -1.75
C LEU A 24 -16.53 7.91 -0.57
N SER A 25 -16.27 6.62 -0.79
CA SER A 25 -16.19 5.66 0.33
C SER A 25 -15.18 4.56 0.07
N GLN A 26 -13.91 4.93 -0.06
CA GLN A 26 -12.81 4.00 0.21
C GLN A 26 -12.16 4.43 1.52
N THR A 27 -12.68 3.92 2.63
CA THR A 27 -11.96 3.94 3.91
C THR A 27 -10.63 3.22 3.70
N PRO A 28 -9.47 3.82 4.03
CA PRO A 28 -8.19 3.12 3.92
C PRO A 28 -8.24 1.89 4.82
N ALA A 29 -8.20 0.71 4.21
CA ALA A 29 -8.14 -0.54 4.95
C ALA A 29 -6.89 -0.53 5.83
N ALA A 30 -7.08 -0.71 7.14
CA ALA A 30 -5.97 -0.97 8.04
C ALA A 30 -5.13 -2.12 7.46
N ALA A 31 -3.80 -1.95 7.43
CA ALA A 31 -2.90 -2.96 6.86
C ALA A 31 -3.12 -4.30 7.57
N ALA A 32 -3.77 -5.25 6.88
CA ALA A 32 -4.03 -6.56 7.42
C ALA A 32 -2.71 -7.27 7.74
N LYS A 33 -2.65 -7.97 8.88
CA LYS A 33 -1.49 -8.76 9.28
C LYS A 33 -1.15 -9.76 8.15
N PRO A 34 0.11 -9.80 7.66
CA PRO A 34 0.50 -10.77 6.64
C PRO A 34 0.32 -12.22 7.12
N PRO A 35 -0.05 -13.18 6.27
CA PRO A 35 -0.07 -14.59 6.66
C PRO A 35 1.35 -15.11 6.92
N ALA A 36 1.53 -15.93 7.95
CA ALA A 36 2.80 -16.64 8.17
C ALA A 36 2.96 -17.82 7.19
N MET A 37 4.20 -18.07 6.75
CA MET A 37 4.56 -19.24 5.94
C MET A 37 4.26 -20.52 6.69
N LYS A 38 3.71 -21.50 5.97
CA LYS A 38 3.37 -22.83 6.50
C LYS A 38 4.42 -23.89 6.17
N HIS A 39 5.49 -23.51 5.48
CA HIS A 39 6.59 -24.38 5.10
C HIS A 39 7.94 -23.73 5.43
N ALA A 40 8.98 -24.55 5.55
CA ALA A 40 10.35 -24.05 5.71
C ALA A 40 10.82 -23.37 4.42
N ALA A 41 11.57 -22.27 4.55
CA ALA A 41 12.22 -21.59 3.44
C ALA A 41 13.50 -22.30 2.99
N ALA A 42 14.14 -23.09 3.86
CA ALA A 42 15.40 -23.79 3.56
C ALA A 42 15.30 -24.61 2.26
N GLY A 43 16.15 -24.26 1.28
CA GLY A 43 16.18 -24.88 -0.05
C GLY A 43 15.09 -24.39 -1.01
N ARG A 44 14.33 -23.35 -0.63
CA ARG A 44 13.21 -22.73 -1.37
C ARG A 44 13.27 -21.20 -1.29
N ASP A 45 14.49 -20.65 -1.34
CA ASP A 45 14.74 -19.22 -1.12
C ASP A 45 14.18 -18.33 -2.25
N ASN A 46 14.04 -18.87 -3.47
CA ASN A 46 13.36 -18.20 -4.57
C ASN A 46 11.84 -18.42 -4.48
N CYS A 47 11.18 -17.63 -3.63
CA CYS A 47 9.74 -17.75 -3.33
C CYS A 47 8.86 -17.74 -4.59
N LEU A 48 9.28 -16.98 -5.61
CA LEU A 48 8.54 -16.81 -6.87
C LEU A 48 8.57 -18.05 -7.77
N MET A 49 9.37 -19.07 -7.48
CA MET A 49 9.29 -20.34 -8.22
C MET A 49 7.95 -21.05 -8.06
N CYS A 50 7.23 -20.79 -6.97
CA CYS A 50 5.92 -21.39 -6.70
C CYS A 50 4.83 -20.33 -6.49
N HIS A 51 5.16 -19.20 -5.87
CA HIS A 51 4.18 -18.16 -5.54
C HIS A 51 4.04 -17.07 -6.62
N ALA A 52 4.78 -17.13 -7.73
CA ALA A 52 4.51 -16.23 -8.85
C ALA A 52 3.14 -16.55 -9.47
N ARG A 53 2.50 -15.50 -9.98
CA ARG A 53 1.13 -15.56 -10.46
C ARG A 53 0.93 -16.65 -11.51
N GLY A 54 0.03 -17.59 -11.24
CA GLY A 54 -0.33 -18.67 -12.16
C GLY A 54 0.77 -19.70 -12.41
N VAL A 55 1.81 -19.75 -11.59
CA VAL A 55 2.91 -20.72 -11.76
C VAL A 55 2.58 -22.08 -11.17
N MET A 56 1.83 -22.12 -10.06
CA MET A 56 1.48 -23.37 -9.38
C MET A 56 0.08 -23.28 -8.75
N GLU A 57 -0.93 -23.82 -9.45
CA GLU A 57 -2.35 -23.75 -9.06
C GLU A 57 -2.70 -24.12 -7.59
N PRO A 58 -2.05 -25.10 -6.92
CA PRO A 58 -2.33 -25.36 -5.50
C PRO A 58 -1.67 -24.37 -4.53
N VAL A 59 -0.81 -23.48 -5.00
CA VAL A 59 -0.05 -22.52 -4.19
C VAL A 59 -0.63 -21.12 -4.34
N PRO A 60 -0.89 -20.39 -3.25
CA PRO A 60 -1.39 -19.02 -3.33
C PRO A 60 -0.41 -18.10 -4.07
N ASP A 61 -0.93 -17.35 -5.05
CA ASP A 61 -0.17 -16.34 -5.77
C ASP A 61 0.23 -15.16 -4.87
N VAL A 62 1.37 -14.54 -5.19
CA VAL A 62 1.77 -13.24 -4.65
C VAL A 62 0.73 -12.19 -5.03
N PRO A 63 0.26 -11.36 -4.08
CA PRO A 63 -0.68 -10.29 -4.38
C PRO A 63 -0.11 -9.26 -5.35
N GLU A 64 -0.97 -8.64 -6.16
CA GLU A 64 -0.54 -7.68 -7.20
C GLU A 64 0.24 -6.47 -6.62
N ASN A 65 -0.12 -6.02 -5.41
CA ASN A 65 0.59 -4.94 -4.70
C ASN A 65 1.97 -5.32 -4.14
N HIS A 66 2.47 -6.52 -4.46
CA HIS A 66 3.82 -6.98 -4.14
C HIS A 66 4.73 -7.06 -5.37
N ALA A 67 4.25 -6.70 -6.57
CA ALA A 67 4.99 -6.84 -7.82
C ALA A 67 6.40 -6.20 -7.79
N ASP A 68 6.55 -5.07 -7.11
CA ASP A 68 7.83 -4.34 -7.03
C ASP A 68 8.67 -4.71 -5.80
N ARG A 69 8.26 -5.72 -5.01
CA ARG A 69 8.99 -6.13 -3.81
C ARG A 69 10.09 -7.13 -4.16
N PRO A 70 11.30 -6.96 -3.63
CA PRO A 70 12.37 -7.93 -3.83
C PRO A 70 12.05 -9.24 -3.06
N VAL A 71 12.52 -10.38 -3.57
CA VAL A 71 12.24 -11.71 -3.00
C VAL A 71 12.74 -11.82 -1.55
N GLU A 72 13.83 -11.14 -1.23
CA GLU A 72 14.41 -11.09 0.12
C GLU A 72 13.44 -10.45 1.13
N ALA A 73 12.53 -9.58 0.68
CA ALA A 73 11.54 -8.94 1.53
C ALA A 73 10.39 -9.87 1.94
N CYS A 74 10.17 -10.99 1.25
CA CYS A 74 9.09 -11.92 1.55
C CYS A 74 9.18 -12.42 3.01
N GLN A 75 10.38 -12.76 3.47
CA GLN A 75 10.59 -13.31 4.81
C GLN A 75 10.42 -12.26 5.92
N TRP A 76 10.57 -10.96 5.64
CA TRP A 76 10.35 -9.90 6.64
C TRP A 76 8.88 -9.78 7.07
N CYS A 77 7.97 -10.28 6.24
CA CYS A 77 6.55 -10.32 6.52
C CYS A 77 6.07 -11.73 6.83
N HIS A 78 6.48 -12.72 6.03
CA HIS A 78 5.86 -14.04 6.05
C HIS A 78 6.62 -15.07 6.88
N ALA A 79 7.87 -14.84 7.31
CA ALA A 79 8.51 -15.81 8.21
C ALA A 79 7.73 -15.93 9.52
N PRO A 80 7.56 -17.13 10.11
CA PRO A 80 6.75 -17.31 11.32
C PRO A 80 7.18 -16.42 12.50
N ASP A 81 8.48 -16.14 12.58
CA ASP A 81 9.16 -15.31 13.58
C ASP A 81 9.47 -13.89 13.08
N ALA A 82 8.95 -13.49 11.91
CA ALA A 82 9.24 -12.18 11.35
C ALA A 82 8.72 -11.04 12.24
N ALA A 83 9.38 -9.87 12.16
CA ALA A 83 8.96 -8.69 12.91
C ALA A 83 7.51 -8.30 12.61
N MET A 84 7.05 -8.37 11.36
CA MET A 84 5.66 -8.04 11.02
C MET A 84 4.62 -9.09 11.47
N GLN A 85 5.06 -10.26 11.96
CA GLN A 85 4.17 -11.22 12.62
C GLN A 85 3.92 -10.89 14.10
N THR A 86 4.81 -10.10 14.71
CA THR A 86 4.82 -9.88 16.17
C THR A 86 4.77 -8.41 16.56
N LYS A 87 5.11 -7.50 15.65
CA LYS A 87 5.23 -6.07 15.84
C LYS A 87 4.48 -5.33 14.72
N THR A 88 4.07 -4.11 15.03
CA THR A 88 3.50 -3.16 14.06
C THR A 88 4.54 -2.09 13.74
N ALA A 89 4.77 -1.84 12.45
CA ALA A 89 5.62 -0.75 12.02
C ALA A 89 4.97 0.60 12.33
N GLN A 90 5.76 1.53 12.88
CA GLN A 90 5.28 2.87 13.20
C GLN A 90 5.11 3.69 11.90
N PRO A 91 4.01 4.42 11.72
CA PRO A 91 3.84 5.28 10.56
C PRO A 91 4.85 6.44 10.61
N MET A 92 5.27 6.91 9.44
CA MET A 92 6.13 8.09 9.32
C MET A 92 5.34 9.33 9.76
N LYS A 93 5.92 10.07 10.71
CA LYS A 93 5.38 11.36 11.20
C LYS A 93 5.69 12.54 10.29
N HIS A 94 6.43 12.31 9.21
CA HIS A 94 6.80 13.31 8.22
C HIS A 94 6.66 12.74 6.81
N ALA A 95 6.57 13.62 5.82
CA ALA A 95 6.68 13.22 4.43
C ALA A 95 8.08 12.68 4.12
N ALA A 96 8.14 11.60 3.33
CA ALA A 96 9.39 11.03 2.81
C ALA A 96 9.94 11.81 1.61
N ALA A 97 9.09 12.54 0.88
CA ALA A 97 9.51 13.32 -0.28
C ALA A 97 10.54 14.39 0.12
N GLY A 98 11.69 14.37 -0.56
CA GLY A 98 12.86 15.19 -0.25
C GLY A 98 13.67 14.71 0.97
N ARG A 99 13.35 13.53 1.53
CA ARG A 99 14.00 12.92 2.70
C ARG A 99 14.27 11.42 2.50
N GLU A 100 14.64 11.03 1.29
CA GLU A 100 14.78 9.63 0.87
C GLU A 100 15.99 8.93 1.50
N LYS A 101 16.95 9.68 2.04
CA LYS A 101 18.12 9.17 2.79
C LYS A 101 17.78 9.09 4.28
N CYS A 102 16.98 8.10 4.68
CA CYS A 102 16.42 8.01 6.04
C CYS A 102 17.51 7.99 7.12
N MET A 103 18.64 7.33 6.85
CA MET A 103 19.75 7.20 7.80
C MET A 103 20.51 8.52 8.04
N MET A 104 20.26 9.58 7.28
CA MET A 104 20.84 10.90 7.59
C MET A 104 20.33 11.47 8.92
N CYS A 105 19.17 11.02 9.40
CA CYS A 105 18.60 11.45 10.68
C CYS A 105 18.35 10.27 11.63
N HIS A 106 17.98 9.09 11.12
CA HIS A 106 17.60 7.93 11.94
C HIS A 106 18.77 6.98 12.26
N ASN A 107 19.99 7.29 11.83
CA ASN A 107 21.15 6.48 12.21
C ASN A 107 21.49 6.72 13.69
N PRO A 108 21.85 5.67 14.46
CA PRO A 108 22.02 5.77 15.90
C PRO A 108 22.92 6.93 16.34
N GLY A 109 22.37 7.81 17.19
CA GLY A 109 23.09 8.94 17.79
C GLY A 109 23.40 10.10 16.83
N VAL A 110 22.85 10.12 15.62
CA VAL A 110 23.04 11.25 14.68
C VAL A 110 22.17 12.45 15.06
N MET A 111 20.94 12.23 15.52
CA MET A 111 20.02 13.31 15.88
C MET A 111 19.16 12.92 17.10
N GLU A 112 19.50 13.45 18.28
CA GLU A 112 18.84 13.13 19.56
C GLU A 112 17.32 13.26 19.55
N ALA A 113 16.78 14.23 18.80
CA ALA A 113 15.34 14.47 18.71
C ALA A 113 14.60 13.50 17.76
N VAL A 114 15.32 12.61 17.07
CA VAL A 114 14.78 11.66 16.10
C VAL A 114 14.99 10.23 16.60
N PRO A 115 13.95 9.37 16.55
CA PRO A 115 14.11 7.98 16.96
C PRO A 115 15.13 7.24 16.09
N ASP A 116 16.06 6.55 16.74
CA ASP A 116 17.04 5.70 16.08
C ASP A 116 16.38 4.49 15.41
N VAL A 117 16.97 4.05 14.28
CA VAL A 117 16.62 2.78 13.65
C VAL A 117 16.95 1.61 14.60
N PRO A 118 16.04 0.66 14.81
CA PRO A 118 16.30 -0.51 15.66
C PRO A 118 17.44 -1.38 15.13
N ALA A 119 18.17 -2.05 16.02
CA ALA A 119 19.31 -2.90 15.64
C ALA A 119 18.93 -4.04 14.67
N ASP A 120 17.69 -4.54 14.71
CA ASP A 120 17.18 -5.58 13.81
C ASP A 120 16.91 -5.10 12.37
N HIS A 121 17.19 -3.82 12.06
CA HIS A 121 17.14 -3.24 10.72
C HIS A 121 18.52 -3.11 10.06
N LYS A 122 19.59 -3.59 10.72
CA LYS A 122 20.95 -3.55 10.18
C LYS A 122 21.03 -4.14 8.76
N GLY A 123 21.60 -3.37 7.83
CA GLY A 123 21.85 -3.81 6.45
C GLY A 123 20.65 -3.69 5.50
N ARG A 124 19.50 -3.18 5.95
CA ARG A 124 18.38 -2.87 5.04
C ARG A 124 18.70 -1.63 4.20
N ALA A 125 18.41 -1.69 2.91
CA ALA A 125 18.56 -0.56 2.00
C ALA A 125 17.47 0.50 2.23
N GLU A 126 17.82 1.79 2.05
CA GLU A 126 16.94 2.96 2.27
C GLU A 126 15.57 2.83 1.59
N LYS A 127 15.55 2.32 0.35
CA LYS A 127 14.32 2.14 -0.44
C LYS A 127 13.30 1.18 0.20
N LEU A 128 13.71 0.39 1.18
CA LEU A 128 12.89 -0.64 1.82
C LEU A 128 12.18 -0.13 3.07
N CYS A 129 12.58 1.02 3.62
CA CYS A 129 11.99 1.59 4.83
C CYS A 129 10.47 1.80 4.66
N GLY A 130 10.06 2.32 3.50
CA GLY A 130 8.67 2.58 3.14
C GLY A 130 7.80 1.34 2.92
N LEU A 131 8.39 0.14 2.88
CA LEU A 131 7.61 -1.10 2.82
C LEU A 131 6.78 -1.32 4.10
N CYS A 132 7.34 -0.91 5.24
CA CYS A 132 6.72 -1.06 6.55
C CYS A 132 6.32 0.30 7.15
N HIS A 133 7.18 1.31 7.02
CA HIS A 133 6.95 2.65 7.54
C HIS A 133 6.23 3.49 6.49
N GLN A 134 4.91 3.33 6.40
CA GLN A 134 4.09 4.11 5.48
C GLN A 134 3.81 5.51 6.06
N ALA A 135 3.51 6.48 5.19
CA ALA A 135 3.04 7.78 5.65
C ALA A 135 1.77 7.57 6.48
N ALA A 136 1.63 8.32 7.58
CA ALA A 136 0.35 8.37 8.27
C ALA A 136 -0.74 8.73 7.26
N ALA A 137 -1.87 8.01 7.28
CA ALA A 137 -3.02 8.39 6.48
C ALA A 137 -3.36 9.84 6.84
N LYS A 138 -3.53 10.69 5.82
CA LYS A 138 -4.04 12.04 6.06
C LYS A 138 -5.48 11.89 6.54
N GLU A 139 -5.72 12.24 7.80
CA GLU A 139 -7.07 12.42 8.34
C GLU A 139 -7.75 13.64 7.71
#